data_AF-A0A3D0MS51-F1
#
_entry.id   AF-A0A3D0MS51-F1
#
_cell.length_a   1.000
_cell.length_b   1.000
_cell.length_c   1.000
_cell.angle_alpha   90.00
_cell.angle_beta   90.00
_cell.angle_gamma   90.00
#
_symmetry.space_group_name_H-M   'P 1'
#
loop_
_entity.id
_entity.type
_entity.pdbx_description
1 polymer ?
#
loop_
_entity_poly.entity_id
_entity_poly.type
_entity_poly.pdbx_seq_one_letter_code
_entity_poly.pdbx_strand_id
1 'polypeptide(L)'
;MQVDESKFQSKAAKSVRSRVTNIKPWLPISMTMEEFKLSVIEEMSKTQRIEKYELSDEDFKNIEDLATQKYSTWAWNWGKSPQFTEKKSHRFKAGKVEIYFNVKDGIIISCKIYGDFFGDENIGELEKKLENCQYEEASLKKRLAPIPLNKYFVAIPSEELLNLICAR
;
A
#
# COMPACT_ATOMS: atom_id res chain seq x y z
N MET A 1 16.79 -3.16 8.52
CA MET A 1 16.19 -3.14 7.17
C MET A 1 17.15 -3.78 6.20
N GLN A 2 16.85 -5.01 5.77
CA GLN A 2 17.64 -5.70 4.75
C GLN A 2 17.22 -5.11 3.40
N VAL A 3 18.18 -4.57 2.67
CA VAL A 3 17.95 -3.97 1.35
C VAL A 3 18.03 -5.09 0.32
N ASP A 4 16.93 -5.29 -0.41
CA ASP A 4 16.81 -6.24 -1.51
C ASP A 4 17.93 -6.04 -2.56
N GLU A 5 18.69 -7.10 -2.83
CA GLU A 5 19.85 -7.10 -3.75
C GLU A 5 19.46 -6.85 -5.21
N SER A 6 18.18 -6.99 -5.55
CA SER A 6 17.64 -6.62 -6.87
C SER A 6 17.79 -5.13 -7.23
N LYS A 7 18.25 -4.29 -6.30
CA LYS A 7 18.67 -2.91 -6.57
C LYS A 7 19.87 -2.76 -7.53
N PHE A 8 20.52 -3.84 -7.95
CA PHE A 8 21.73 -3.77 -8.78
C PHE A 8 21.56 -3.98 -10.29
N GLN A 9 20.37 -4.26 -10.82
CA GLN A 9 20.21 -4.36 -12.28
C GLN A 9 19.46 -3.18 -12.90
N SER A 10 20.27 -2.29 -13.49
CA SER A 10 20.02 -1.52 -14.72
C SER A 10 18.78 -0.62 -14.81
N LYS A 11 18.92 0.60 -14.29
CA LYS A 11 18.83 1.90 -15.01
C LYS A 11 18.61 2.99 -13.95
N ALA A 12 19.58 3.89 -13.87
CA ALA A 12 19.76 4.83 -12.77
C ALA A 12 18.62 5.86 -12.67
N ALA A 13 17.62 5.59 -11.84
CA ALA A 13 16.93 6.64 -11.11
C ALA A 13 17.41 6.55 -9.66
N LYS A 14 18.49 7.27 -9.34
CA LYS A 14 18.93 7.48 -7.95
C LYS A 14 17.69 7.93 -7.17
N SER A 15 17.33 7.17 -6.14
CA SER A 15 16.32 7.59 -5.17
C SER A 15 16.66 9.00 -4.72
N VAL A 16 15.83 9.96 -5.11
CA VAL A 16 15.93 11.33 -4.59
C VAL A 16 15.63 11.20 -3.11
N ARG A 17 16.67 11.21 -2.27
CA ARG A 17 16.46 11.30 -0.82
C ARG A 17 15.76 12.63 -0.59
N SER A 18 14.45 12.60 -0.36
CA SER A 18 13.74 13.76 0.18
C SER A 18 14.52 14.20 1.42
N ARG A 19 14.87 15.48 1.49
CA ARG A 19 15.57 16.05 2.65
C ARG A 19 14.61 16.02 3.83
N VAL A 20 14.65 14.93 4.58
CA VAL A 20 13.94 14.79 5.85
C VAL A 20 14.79 15.37 6.96
N THR A 21 14.15 16.07 7.89
CA THR A 21 14.77 16.63 9.07
C THR A 21 13.90 16.34 10.28
N ASN A 22 14.50 16.25 11.46
CA ASN A 22 13.74 16.18 12.70
C ASN A 22 13.08 17.53 12.97
N ILE A 23 11.94 17.55 13.65
CA ILE A 23 11.25 18.80 14.01
C ILE A 23 12.01 19.54 15.12
N LYS A 24 12.60 18.80 16.08
CA LYS A 24 13.25 19.33 17.29
C LYS A 24 14.23 20.51 17.07
N PRO A 25 15.14 20.50 16.07
CA PRO A 25 16.05 21.61 15.82
C PRO A 25 15.37 22.92 15.36
N TRP A 26 14.12 22.84 14.92
CA TRP A 26 13.36 23.98 14.41
C TRP A 26 12.34 24.52 15.42
N LEU A 27 12.22 23.87 16.59
CA LEU A 27 11.33 24.35 17.63
C LEU A 27 11.99 25.53 18.36
N PRO A 28 11.25 26.63 18.61
CA PRO A 28 11.78 27.78 19.34
C PRO A 28 12.13 27.43 20.79
N ILE A 29 11.46 26.43 21.35
CA ILE A 29 11.69 25.90 22.70
C ILE A 29 11.86 24.38 22.58
N SER A 30 12.90 23.83 23.19
CA SER A 30 13.07 22.39 23.24
C SER A 30 11.99 21.77 24.11
N MET A 31 11.36 20.70 23.62
CA MET A 31 10.29 20.00 24.32
C MET A 31 10.45 18.49 24.15
N THR A 32 9.84 17.77 25.07
CA THR A 32 9.67 16.32 25.04
C THR A 32 8.63 15.92 23.98
N MET A 33 8.56 14.62 23.66
CA MET A 33 7.55 14.10 22.73
C MET A 33 6.13 14.28 23.26
N GLU A 34 5.93 14.18 24.58
CA GLU A 34 4.62 14.35 25.21
C GLU A 34 4.15 15.81 25.13
N GLU A 35 5.03 16.76 25.49
CA GLU A 35 4.76 18.20 25.35
C GLU A 35 4.48 18.58 23.90
N PHE A 36 5.24 18.03 22.94
CA PHE A 36 5.01 18.26 21.52
C PHE A 36 3.63 17.76 21.08
N LYS A 37 3.22 16.55 21.46
CA LYS A 37 1.88 16.02 21.14
C LYS A 37 0.78 16.91 21.68
N LEU A 38 0.90 17.36 22.94
CA LEU A 38 -0.08 18.25 23.56
C LEU A 38 -0.17 19.59 22.82
N SER A 39 0.97 20.19 22.46
CA SER A 39 1.00 21.45 21.68
C SER A 39 0.32 21.33 20.31
N VAL A 40 0.48 20.18 19.64
CA VAL A 40 -0.19 19.92 18.35
C VAL A 40 -1.71 19.81 18.54
N ILE A 41 -2.17 19.10 19.57
CA ILE A 41 -3.60 18.99 19.89
C ILE A 41 -4.18 20.36 20.22
N GLU A 42 -3.47 21.17 21.02
CA GLU A 42 -3.89 22.53 21.37
C GLU A 42 -4.02 23.42 20.13
N GLU A 43 -3.02 23.43 19.24
CA GLU A 43 -3.08 24.21 18.00
C GLU A 43 -4.22 23.74 17.08
N MET A 44 -4.44 22.43 16.95
CA MET A 44 -5.59 21.90 16.19
C MET A 44 -6.93 22.29 16.82
N SER A 45 -7.01 22.38 18.15
CA SER A 45 -8.25 22.74 18.85
C SER A 45 -8.71 24.18 18.59
N LYS A 46 -7.81 25.05 18.11
CA LYS A 46 -8.15 26.44 17.73
C LYS A 46 -8.98 26.53 16.45
N THR A 47 -8.84 25.56 15.55
CA THR A 47 -9.55 25.55 14.25
C THR A 47 -10.73 24.60 14.22
N GLN A 48 -10.78 23.63 15.13
CA GLN A 48 -11.85 22.64 15.23
C GLN A 48 -12.08 22.25 16.69
N ARG A 49 -13.33 21.97 17.03
CA ARG A 49 -13.66 21.40 18.34
C ARG A 49 -13.15 19.96 18.39
N ILE A 50 -12.23 19.69 19.31
CA ILE A 50 -11.70 18.35 19.58
C ILE A 50 -12.33 17.83 20.85
N GLU A 51 -12.98 16.68 20.77
CA GLU A 51 -13.54 16.00 21.94
C GLU A 51 -12.65 14.80 22.31
N LYS A 52 -12.29 14.72 23.59
CA LYS A 52 -11.54 13.58 24.10
C LYS A 52 -12.48 12.40 24.24
N TYR A 53 -12.18 11.31 23.54
CA TYR A 53 -12.83 10.03 23.73
C TYR A 53 -11.99 9.18 24.69
N GLU A 54 -12.57 8.79 25.82
CA GLU A 54 -11.93 7.85 26.76
C GLU A 54 -12.38 6.44 26.41
N LEU A 55 -11.39 5.57 26.13
CA LEU A 55 -11.65 4.18 25.78
C LEU A 55 -12.26 3.46 26.98
N SER A 56 -13.35 2.74 26.74
CA SER A 56 -13.98 1.86 27.72
C SER A 56 -13.21 0.54 27.86
N ASP A 57 -13.50 -0.22 28.92
CA ASP A 57 -12.94 -1.57 29.10
C ASP A 57 -13.31 -2.51 27.93
N GLU A 58 -14.48 -2.30 27.33
CA GLU A 58 -14.91 -3.04 26.14
C GLU A 58 -14.08 -2.67 24.91
N ASP A 59 -13.76 -1.37 24.73
CA ASP A 59 -12.86 -0.93 23.65
C ASP A 59 -11.46 -1.53 23.81
N PHE A 60 -10.92 -1.53 25.04
CA PHE A 60 -9.62 -2.14 25.31
C PHE A 60 -9.62 -3.62 24.95
N LYS A 61 -10.67 -4.37 25.34
CA LYS A 61 -10.81 -5.78 24.97
C LYS A 61 -10.87 -5.97 23.46
N ASN A 62 -11.68 -5.18 22.75
CA ASN A 62 -11.79 -5.25 21.30
C ASN A 62 -10.47 -4.91 20.59
N ILE A 63 -9.73 -3.92 21.09
CA ILE A 63 -8.39 -3.55 20.58
C ILE A 63 -7.41 -4.70 20.79
N GLU A 64 -7.42 -5.33 21.96
CA GLU A 64 -6.54 -6.46 22.27
C GLU A 64 -6.86 -7.70 21.42
N ASP A 65 -8.15 -7.98 21.21
CA ASP A 65 -8.61 -9.03 20.30
C ASP A 65 -8.15 -8.76 18.86
N LEU A 66 -8.31 -7.53 18.36
CA LEU A 66 -7.84 -7.12 17.03
C LEU A 66 -6.32 -7.20 16.90
N ALA A 67 -5.59 -6.78 17.93
CA ALA A 67 -4.13 -6.89 17.96
C ALA A 67 -3.72 -8.35 17.83
N THR A 68 -4.29 -9.23 18.66
CA THR A 68 -3.92 -10.65 18.71
C THR A 68 -4.32 -11.40 17.44
N GLN A 69 -5.52 -11.14 16.91
CA GLN A 69 -6.07 -11.87 15.76
C GLN A 69 -5.53 -11.37 14.41
N LYS A 70 -5.03 -10.13 14.34
CA LYS A 70 -4.59 -9.51 13.09
C LYS A 70 -3.23 -8.88 13.20
N TYR A 71 -3.11 -7.75 13.90
CA TYR A 71 -1.93 -6.87 13.78
C TYR A 71 -0.63 -7.47 14.33
N SER A 72 -0.71 -8.38 15.30
CA SER A 72 0.43 -9.09 15.88
C SER A 72 0.70 -10.44 15.21
N THR A 73 -0.15 -10.88 14.28
CA THR A 73 0.01 -12.19 13.63
C THR A 73 1.14 -12.20 12.61
N TRP A 74 1.82 -13.34 12.49
CA TRP A 74 2.84 -13.52 11.45
C TRP A 74 2.25 -13.39 10.04
N ALA A 75 1.05 -13.93 9.86
CA ALA A 75 0.32 -13.88 8.59
C ALA A 75 0.00 -12.46 8.12
N TRP A 76 -0.18 -11.50 9.04
CA TRP A 76 -0.36 -10.09 8.71
C TRP A 76 0.97 -9.36 8.49
N ASN A 77 1.93 -9.54 9.39
CA ASN A 77 3.18 -8.77 9.38
C ASN A 77 4.17 -9.20 8.28
N TRP A 78 4.21 -10.50 7.97
CA TRP A 78 5.08 -11.04 6.93
C TRP A 78 4.29 -11.59 5.75
N GLY A 79 3.16 -12.25 6.04
CA GLY A 79 2.37 -12.92 5.01
C GLY A 79 3.14 -14.08 4.37
N LYS A 80 2.39 -15.06 3.87
CA LYS A 80 3.01 -16.08 3.01
C LYS A 80 3.39 -15.42 1.69
N SER A 81 4.62 -15.66 1.20
CA SER A 81 4.95 -15.37 -0.20
C SER A 81 3.95 -16.13 -1.09
N PRO A 82 3.14 -15.44 -1.89
CA PRO A 82 2.15 -16.11 -2.72
C PRO A 82 2.87 -17.00 -3.72
N GLN A 83 2.28 -18.16 -4.03
CA GLN A 83 2.72 -18.92 -5.19
C GLN A 83 2.45 -18.06 -6.43
N PHE A 84 3.46 -17.88 -7.29
CA PHE A 84 3.33 -17.15 -8.53
C PHE A 84 4.14 -17.84 -9.62
N THR A 85 3.67 -17.72 -10.85
CA THR A 85 4.40 -18.13 -12.06
C THR A 85 4.91 -16.91 -12.80
N GLU A 86 4.21 -15.78 -12.68
CA GLU A 86 4.53 -14.53 -13.36
C GLU A 86 4.63 -13.39 -12.34
N LYS A 87 5.69 -12.60 -12.44
CA LYS A 87 5.89 -11.39 -11.64
C LYS A 87 6.07 -10.19 -12.56
N LYS A 88 5.27 -9.16 -12.33
CA LYS A 88 5.39 -7.86 -13.00
C LYS A 88 5.70 -6.79 -11.97
N SER A 89 6.54 -5.83 -12.32
CA SER A 89 6.91 -4.74 -11.41
C SER A 89 7.17 -3.47 -12.21
N HIS A 90 6.60 -2.36 -11.78
CA HIS A 90 6.89 -1.04 -12.34
C HIS A 90 6.93 0.03 -11.25
N ARG A 91 7.81 1.01 -11.43
CA ARG A 91 7.95 2.17 -10.54
C ARG A 91 7.35 3.39 -11.23
N PHE A 92 6.12 3.73 -10.86
CA PHE A 92 5.46 4.96 -11.28
C PHE A 92 5.94 6.15 -10.46
N LYS A 93 5.58 7.36 -10.89
CA LYS A 93 5.84 8.59 -10.13
C LYS A 93 5.17 8.57 -8.74
N ALA A 94 3.98 7.98 -8.65
CA ALA A 94 3.17 7.92 -7.43
C ALA A 94 3.39 6.65 -6.58
N GLY A 95 4.33 5.78 -6.96
CA GLY A 95 4.61 4.55 -6.22
C GLY A 95 5.06 3.40 -7.13
N LYS A 96 5.60 2.35 -6.54
CA LYS A 96 5.89 1.05 -7.15
C LYS A 96 4.66 0.17 -7.05
N VAL A 97 4.35 -0.53 -8.13
CA VAL A 97 3.35 -1.61 -8.15
C VAL A 97 4.06 -2.89 -8.56
N GLU A 98 3.87 -3.94 -7.79
CA GLU A 98 4.28 -5.31 -8.10
C GLU A 98 3.04 -6.20 -8.17
N ILE A 99 2.94 -7.01 -9.22
CA ILE A 99 1.82 -7.90 -9.47
C ILE A 99 2.37 -9.31 -9.61
N TYR A 100 1.82 -10.22 -8.83
CA TYR A 100 2.16 -11.63 -8.81
C TYR A 100 0.95 -12.41 -9.30
N PHE A 101 1.07 -13.02 -10.47
CA PHE A 101 0.05 -13.92 -11.00
C PHE A 101 0.50 -15.37 -10.82
N ASN A 102 -0.42 -16.20 -10.35
CA ASN A 102 -0.31 -17.64 -10.44
C ASN A 102 -1.15 -18.10 -11.63
N VAL A 103 -0.50 -18.47 -12.73
CA VAL A 103 -1.18 -18.85 -13.97
C VAL A 103 -1.05 -20.36 -14.15
N LYS A 104 -2.19 -21.03 -14.32
CA LYS A 104 -2.25 -22.46 -14.62
C LYS A 104 -3.13 -22.66 -15.85
N ASP A 105 -2.62 -23.39 -16.84
CA ASP A 105 -3.32 -23.67 -18.10
C ASP A 105 -3.85 -22.40 -18.80
N GLY A 106 -3.09 -21.30 -18.71
CA GLY A 106 -3.47 -20.01 -19.29
C GLY A 106 -4.52 -19.22 -18.51
N ILE A 107 -4.89 -19.66 -17.30
CA ILE A 107 -5.88 -19.00 -16.43
C ILE A 107 -5.20 -18.49 -15.16
N ILE A 108 -5.53 -17.26 -14.76
CA ILE A 108 -5.07 -16.68 -13.50
C ILE A 108 -5.82 -17.35 -12.34
N ILE A 109 -5.13 -18.21 -11.60
CA ILE A 109 -5.67 -18.89 -10.42
C ILE A 109 -5.67 -17.97 -9.20
N SER A 110 -4.63 -17.15 -9.05
CA SER A 110 -4.55 -16.14 -7.98
C SER A 110 -3.76 -14.93 -8.43
N CYS A 111 -4.13 -13.76 -7.91
CA CYS A 111 -3.43 -12.50 -8.13
C CYS A 111 -3.08 -11.86 -6.79
N LYS A 112 -1.85 -11.36 -6.65
CA LYS A 112 -1.45 -10.53 -5.52
C LYS A 112 -0.76 -9.26 -5.97
N ILE A 113 -1.20 -8.12 -5.45
CA ILE A 113 -0.69 -6.81 -5.80
C ILE A 113 -0.07 -6.18 -4.55
N TYR A 114 1.21 -5.84 -4.64
CA TYR A 114 1.96 -5.18 -3.58
C TYR A 114 2.55 -3.87 -4.09
N GLY A 115 2.88 -2.96 -3.18
CA GLY A 115 3.52 -1.71 -3.57
C GLY A 115 3.42 -0.62 -2.51
N ASP A 116 4.04 0.51 -2.83
CA ASP A 116 3.95 1.79 -2.10
C ASP A 116 3.05 2.78 -2.85
N PHE A 117 1.97 2.30 -3.45
CA PHE A 117 0.92 3.11 -4.08
C PHE A 117 -0.22 3.41 -3.09
N PHE A 118 -0.97 4.46 -3.37
CA PHE A 118 -2.16 4.84 -2.60
C PHE A 118 -3.44 4.53 -3.39
N GLY A 119 -4.50 4.16 -2.69
CA GLY A 119 -5.82 3.85 -3.25
C GLY A 119 -6.89 4.10 -2.20
N ASP A 120 -8.07 4.53 -2.65
CA ASP A 120 -9.23 4.74 -1.78
C ASP A 120 -9.96 3.42 -1.50
N GLU A 121 -9.85 2.46 -2.44
CA GLU A 121 -10.51 1.16 -2.39
C GLU A 121 -9.55 0.03 -1.99
N ASN A 122 -10.10 -1.07 -1.46
CA ASN A 122 -9.32 -2.24 -1.09
C ASN A 122 -8.76 -2.97 -2.32
N ILE A 123 -7.44 -3.02 -2.46
CA ILE A 123 -6.77 -3.68 -3.58
C ILE A 123 -7.13 -5.16 -3.72
N GLY A 124 -7.48 -5.84 -2.63
CA GLY A 124 -7.91 -7.24 -2.63
C GLY A 124 -9.18 -7.51 -3.44
N GLU A 125 -10.01 -6.49 -3.67
CA GLU A 125 -11.14 -6.62 -4.60
C GLU A 125 -10.69 -6.68 -6.06
N LEU A 126 -9.69 -5.90 -6.43
CA LEU A 126 -9.12 -5.92 -7.78
C LEU A 126 -8.40 -7.25 -8.04
N GLU A 127 -7.66 -7.76 -7.04
CA GLU A 127 -7.04 -9.09 -7.09
C GLU A 127 -8.08 -10.16 -7.44
N LYS A 128 -9.19 -10.22 -6.69
CA LYS A 128 -10.29 -11.18 -6.93
C LYS A 128 -10.95 -11.00 -8.30
N LYS A 129 -11.09 -9.77 -8.80
CA LYS A 129 -11.66 -9.51 -10.14
C LYS A 129 -10.77 -10.02 -11.27
N LEU A 130 -9.47 -10.19 -11.03
CA LEU A 130 -8.51 -10.73 -11.98
C LEU A 130 -8.37 -12.26 -11.93
N GLU A 131 -8.83 -12.90 -10.85
CA GLU A 131 -8.89 -14.36 -10.75
C GLU A 131 -9.89 -14.96 -11.76
N ASN A 132 -9.62 -16.19 -12.19
CA ASN A 132 -10.36 -16.90 -13.23
C ASN A 132 -10.44 -16.17 -14.58
N CYS A 133 -9.57 -15.18 -14.81
CA CYS A 133 -9.41 -14.54 -16.10
C CYS A 133 -8.33 -15.25 -16.91
N GLN A 134 -8.54 -15.38 -18.22
CA GLN A 134 -7.51 -15.87 -19.12
C GLN A 134 -6.34 -14.89 -19.14
N TYR A 135 -5.12 -15.40 -18.98
CA TYR A 135 -3.89 -14.62 -18.96
C TYR A 135 -3.46 -14.25 -20.38
N GLU A 136 -4.26 -13.36 -20.98
CA GLU A 136 -4.09 -12.83 -22.32
C GLU A 136 -4.48 -11.35 -22.33
N GLU A 137 -3.73 -10.52 -23.06
CA GLU A 137 -3.93 -9.08 -23.10
C GLU A 137 -5.37 -8.66 -23.43
N ALA A 138 -6.00 -9.29 -24.43
CA ALA A 138 -7.37 -8.97 -24.82
C ALA A 138 -8.38 -9.27 -23.69
N SER A 139 -8.22 -10.42 -23.03
CA SER A 139 -9.06 -10.86 -21.92
C SER A 139 -8.90 -9.98 -20.68
N LEU A 140 -7.65 -9.60 -20.36
CA LEU A 140 -7.33 -8.68 -19.26
C LEU A 140 -7.91 -7.28 -19.51
N LYS A 141 -7.69 -6.72 -20.71
CA LYS A 141 -8.26 -5.41 -21.09
C LYS A 141 -9.78 -5.41 -20.97
N LYS A 142 -10.44 -6.45 -21.47
CA LYS A 142 -11.91 -6.60 -21.37
C LYS A 142 -12.37 -6.70 -19.91
N ARG A 143 -11.63 -7.41 -19.05
CA ARG A 143 -11.94 -7.54 -17.62
C ARG A 143 -11.77 -6.22 -16.87
N LEU A 144 -10.76 -5.42 -17.24
CA LEU A 144 -10.40 -4.17 -16.57
C LEU A 144 -11.18 -2.96 -17.08
N ALA A 145 -11.73 -3.00 -18.30
CA ALA A 145 -12.50 -1.90 -18.89
C ALA A 145 -13.63 -1.31 -18.01
N PRO A 146 -14.45 -2.11 -17.30
CA PRO A 146 -15.50 -1.55 -16.43
C PRO A 146 -14.97 -1.11 -15.05
N ILE A 147 -13.68 -1.31 -14.75
CA ILE A 147 -13.13 -1.08 -13.42
C ILE A 147 -12.47 0.31 -13.36
N PRO A 148 -12.89 1.21 -12.46
CA PRO A 148 -12.23 2.50 -12.28
C PRO A 148 -10.90 2.33 -11.54
N LEU A 149 -9.82 2.07 -12.29
CA LEU A 149 -8.50 1.77 -11.73
C LEU A 149 -7.92 2.92 -10.88
N ASN A 150 -8.31 4.16 -11.18
CA ASN A 150 -7.94 5.35 -10.40
C ASN A 150 -8.39 5.29 -8.93
N LYS A 151 -9.43 4.51 -8.59
CA LYS A 151 -9.85 4.30 -7.19
C LYS A 151 -8.91 3.39 -6.41
N TYR A 152 -8.24 2.47 -7.11
CA TYR A 152 -7.27 1.55 -6.51
C TYR A 152 -5.85 2.12 -6.55
N PHE A 153 -5.56 3.02 -7.50
CA PHE A 153 -4.25 3.61 -7.72
C PHE A 153 -4.35 5.12 -7.99
N VAL A 154 -4.23 5.90 -6.92
CA VAL A 154 -4.22 7.37 -6.96
C VAL A 154 -2.95 7.86 -7.64
N ALA A 155 -3.11 8.85 -8.53
CA ALA A 155 -2.01 9.48 -9.27
C ALA A 155 -1.16 8.52 -10.14
N ILE A 156 -1.70 7.35 -10.48
CA ILE A 156 -1.15 6.44 -11.49
C ILE A 156 -2.07 6.45 -12.73
N PRO A 157 -1.56 6.78 -13.93
CA PRO A 157 -2.38 6.76 -15.14
C PRO A 157 -2.89 5.35 -15.47
N SER A 158 -4.19 5.24 -15.76
CA SER A 158 -4.82 3.94 -16.06
C SER A 158 -4.18 3.23 -17.25
N GLU A 159 -3.73 3.95 -18.27
CA GLU A 159 -3.05 3.37 -19.44
C GLU A 159 -1.71 2.72 -19.09
N GLU A 160 -0.87 3.40 -18.29
CA GLU A 160 0.42 2.84 -17.87
C GLU A 160 0.21 1.61 -16.97
N LEU A 161 -0.82 1.64 -16.12
CA LEU A 161 -1.18 0.50 -15.29
C LEU A 161 -1.72 -0.68 -16.12
N LEU A 162 -2.56 -0.42 -17.12
CA LEU A 162 -3.04 -1.44 -18.07
C LEU A 162 -1.87 -2.06 -18.82
N ASN A 163 -0.90 -1.26 -19.25
CA ASN A 163 0.31 -1.75 -19.89
C ASN A 163 1.09 -2.67 -18.95
N LEU A 164 1.26 -2.30 -17.67
CA LEU A 164 1.88 -3.18 -16.68
C LEU A 164 1.11 -4.49 -16.52
N ILE A 165 -0.22 -4.43 -16.35
CA ILE A 165 -1.05 -5.62 -16.11
C ILE A 165 -1.06 -6.54 -17.33
N CYS A 166 -1.06 -5.99 -18.54
CA CYS A 166 -1.19 -6.75 -19.78
C CYS A 166 0.14 -7.14 -20.45
N ALA A 167 1.27 -6.55 -20.04
CA ALA A 167 2.58 -6.85 -20.63
C ALA A 167 2.92 -8.34 -20.53
N ARG A 168 3.44 -8.93 -21.60
CA ARG A 168 4.03 -10.28 -21.58
C ARG A 168 5.52 -10.20 -21.28
#